data_AF-A0A371X9M8-F1
#
_entry.id   AF-A0A371X9M8-F1
#
_cell.length_a   1.000
_cell.length_b   1.000
_cell.length_c   1.000
_cell.angle_alpha   90.00
_cell.angle_beta   90.00
_cell.angle_gamma   90.00
#
_symmetry.space_group_name_H-M   'P 1'
#
loop_
_entity.id
_entity.type
_entity.pdbx_description
1 polymer ?
#
loop_
_entity_poly.entity_id
_entity_poly.type
_entity_poly.pdbx_seq_one_letter_code
_entity_poly.pdbx_strand_id
1 'polypeptide(L)'
;MIDIIIPPHKRVSTLLREMFPLRAKPDPRERSAAPRLRGPCAKRPLFDVLKERILASTFRLETSLSRRRDLSAEERTVLRSLPATRRTYADGERIVEEGTAPDGSCLLVEGMAIRAHRIGRSERVVSALHVAGDFVDLHSFLLSHIDHDIIAVGPCTIDFVAAEHLEAVTRDHSRLARLLWLETLIDAKIHRVWVAARAALPGTQRVGHFICELHARLGAAGLVYAGGFAMPLDQRGVADVLGYSVVHVNHAVRDLRAERLLEWERGRVRLPDPDGLARYSSFDPAYLELRKGAESTE
;
A
#
# COMPACT_ATOMS: atom_id res chain seq x y z
N MET A 1 -36.76 10.29 0.38
CA MET A 1 -37.47 9.96 1.63
C MET A 1 -37.80 8.46 1.62
N ILE A 2 -36.81 7.62 1.95
CA ILE A 2 -36.98 6.21 2.35
C ILE A 2 -35.83 5.96 3.33
N ASP A 3 -36.15 5.98 4.63
CA ASP A 3 -35.26 5.57 5.72
C ASP A 3 -35.15 4.04 5.73
N ILE A 4 -33.94 3.52 5.80
CA ILE A 4 -33.69 2.11 6.16
C ILE A 4 -32.96 2.10 7.50
N ILE A 5 -33.76 1.86 8.53
CA ILE A 5 -33.35 1.61 9.92
C ILE A 5 -32.61 0.26 9.97
N ILE A 6 -31.36 0.26 10.45
CA ILE A 6 -30.60 -0.96 10.74
C ILE A 6 -30.80 -1.32 12.23
N PRO A 7 -31.28 -2.52 12.59
CA PRO A 7 -31.48 -2.90 13.99
C PRO A 7 -30.15 -3.26 14.68
N PRO A 8 -30.00 -2.97 15.98
CA PRO A 8 -28.80 -3.30 16.75
C PRO A 8 -28.83 -4.79 17.16
N HIS A 9 -27.65 -5.35 17.42
CA HIS A 9 -27.41 -6.73 17.91
C HIS A 9 -27.32 -7.86 16.87
N LYS A 10 -26.33 -7.80 15.97
CA LYS A 10 -25.50 -8.97 15.62
C LYS A 10 -24.04 -8.55 15.52
N ARG A 11 -23.19 -9.08 16.40
CA ARG A 11 -21.78 -8.72 16.51
C ARG A 11 -21.03 -9.15 15.23
N VAL A 12 -20.30 -8.21 14.63
CA VAL A 12 -19.37 -8.39 13.50
C VAL A 12 -18.25 -9.39 13.81
N SER A 13 -18.05 -9.75 15.09
CA SER A 13 -17.08 -10.74 15.55
C SER A 13 -17.28 -12.15 14.98
N THR A 14 -18.51 -12.51 14.59
CA THR A 14 -18.81 -13.87 14.09
C THR A 14 -18.45 -14.02 12.60
N LEU A 15 -18.60 -12.96 11.80
CA LEU A 15 -18.27 -12.96 10.37
C LEU A 15 -16.77 -13.06 10.10
N LEU A 16 -15.92 -12.55 11.01
CA LEU A 16 -14.46 -12.61 10.86
C LEU A 16 -13.86 -14.01 11.11
N ARG A 17 -14.55 -14.91 11.83
CA ARG A 17 -14.11 -16.31 11.98
C ARG A 17 -14.34 -17.15 10.73
N GLU A 18 -15.33 -16.78 9.90
CA GLU A 18 -15.65 -17.50 8.67
C GLU A 18 -14.79 -17.04 7.47
N MET A 19 -14.27 -15.80 7.49
CA MET A 19 -13.49 -15.22 6.38
C MET A 19 -11.99 -15.61 6.36
N PHE A 20 -11.46 -16.22 7.43
CA PHE A 20 -10.09 -16.76 7.50
C PHE A 20 -10.07 -18.13 8.20
N PRO A 21 -10.36 -19.25 7.50
CA PRO A 21 -10.21 -20.56 8.10
C PRO A 21 -8.72 -20.86 8.31
N LEU A 22 -8.32 -20.97 9.58
CA LEU A 22 -7.05 -21.56 9.99
C LEU A 22 -6.97 -22.99 9.42
N ARG A 23 -5.86 -23.36 8.76
CA ARG A 23 -5.59 -24.75 8.39
C ARG A 23 -5.60 -25.62 9.66
N ALA A 24 -6.61 -26.45 9.83
CA ALA A 24 -6.57 -27.61 10.72
C ALA A 24 -6.14 -28.85 9.90
N LYS A 25 -5.32 -29.73 10.50
CA LYS A 25 -5.04 -31.06 9.94
C LYS A 25 -6.33 -31.88 9.86
N PRO A 26 -6.52 -32.74 8.84
CA PRO A 26 -7.74 -33.53 8.73
C PRO A 26 -7.76 -34.67 9.75
N ASP A 27 -8.87 -34.82 10.48
CA ASP A 27 -9.23 -36.01 11.24
C ASP A 27 -9.92 -37.02 10.29
N PRO A 28 -9.45 -38.28 10.18
CA PRO A 28 -9.93 -39.22 9.19
C PRO A 28 -11.14 -40.00 9.71
N ARG A 29 -12.29 -39.34 9.90
CA ARG A 29 -13.59 -40.01 10.15
C ARG A 29 -14.72 -38.99 10.08
N GLU A 30 -15.28 -38.78 8.88
CA GLU A 30 -16.69 -38.46 8.73
C GLU A 30 -17.11 -38.54 7.25
N ARG A 31 -17.87 -39.60 6.95
CA ARG A 31 -18.60 -39.79 5.70
C ARG A 31 -20.04 -39.32 5.91
N SER A 32 -20.63 -38.82 4.81
CA SER A 32 -22.08 -38.86 4.50
C SER A 32 -23.01 -37.89 5.24
N ALA A 33 -23.47 -36.85 4.54
CA ALA A 33 -24.88 -36.69 4.12
C ALA A 33 -25.15 -35.24 3.65
N ALA A 34 -25.73 -35.08 2.45
CA ALA A 34 -26.40 -33.84 2.05
C ALA A 34 -27.82 -33.79 2.66
N PRO A 35 -28.41 -32.61 2.93
CA PRO A 35 -29.46 -32.16 2.00
C PRO A 35 -29.72 -30.64 1.85
N ARG A 36 -30.21 -30.31 0.64
CA ARG A 36 -31.28 -29.37 0.25
C ARG A 36 -31.03 -27.84 0.16
N LEU A 37 -31.44 -27.34 -1.02
CA LEU A 37 -31.46 -25.98 -1.55
C LEU A 37 -32.47 -25.06 -0.84
N ARG A 38 -32.09 -23.80 -0.61
CA ARG A 38 -32.98 -22.62 -0.51
C ARG A 38 -32.43 -21.49 -1.41
N GLY A 39 -33.34 -20.79 -2.08
CA GLY A 39 -33.09 -19.82 -3.16
C GLY A 39 -32.39 -18.51 -2.77
N PRO A 40 -32.26 -17.57 -3.73
CA PRO A 40 -31.17 -16.60 -3.77
C PRO A 40 -31.42 -15.42 -2.84
N CYS A 41 -30.68 -15.36 -1.74
CA CYS A 41 -30.57 -14.13 -0.96
C CYS A 41 -29.50 -13.25 -1.60
N ALA A 42 -29.94 -12.32 -2.45
CA ALA A 42 -29.14 -11.24 -3.00
C ALA A 42 -28.68 -10.32 -1.86
N LYS A 43 -27.50 -10.60 -1.33
CA LYS A 43 -26.69 -9.62 -0.60
C LYS A 43 -25.27 -9.77 -1.12
N ARG A 44 -24.98 -9.12 -2.27
CA ARG A 44 -23.58 -8.82 -2.62
C ARG A 44 -23.03 -7.99 -1.45
N PRO A 45 -22.03 -8.48 -0.68
CA PRO A 45 -21.48 -7.67 0.39
C PRO A 45 -20.89 -6.40 -0.22
N LEU A 46 -21.07 -5.26 0.46
CA LEU A 46 -20.53 -3.95 0.08
C LEU A 46 -19.03 -4.00 -0.30
N PHE A 47 -18.31 -4.98 0.25
CA PHE A 47 -16.92 -5.30 -0.06
C PHE A 47 -16.67 -5.78 -1.49
N ASP A 48 -17.60 -6.53 -2.09
CA ASP A 48 -17.51 -6.98 -3.48
C ASP A 48 -17.82 -5.83 -4.45
N VAL A 49 -18.70 -4.91 -4.08
CA VAL A 49 -18.97 -3.68 -4.85
C VAL A 49 -17.79 -2.71 -4.76
N LEU A 50 -17.14 -2.59 -3.59
CA LEU A 50 -15.90 -1.85 -3.44
C LEU A 50 -14.76 -2.52 -4.21
N LYS A 51 -14.62 -3.86 -4.15
CA LYS A 51 -13.64 -4.62 -4.95
C LYS A 51 -13.88 -4.43 -6.45
N GLU A 52 -15.11 -4.58 -6.95
CA GLU A 52 -15.45 -4.37 -8.37
C GLU A 52 -15.13 -2.92 -8.82
N ARG A 53 -15.35 -1.90 -7.97
CA ARG A 53 -14.96 -0.50 -8.24
C ARG A 53 -13.45 -0.24 -8.12
N ILE A 54 -12.77 -0.97 -7.23
CA ILE A 54 -11.30 -0.95 -7.03
C ILE A 54 -10.56 -1.67 -8.16
N LEU A 55 -11.19 -2.67 -8.77
CA LEU A 55 -10.64 -3.54 -9.82
C LEU A 55 -10.72 -2.93 -11.22
N ALA A 56 -11.37 -1.79 -11.44
CA ALA A 56 -11.26 -1.10 -12.72
C ALA A 56 -9.82 -0.59 -12.89
N SER A 57 -9.14 -1.07 -13.95
CA SER A 57 -7.70 -0.92 -14.23
C SER A 57 -7.16 0.51 -14.31
N THR A 58 -8.04 1.50 -14.29
CA THR A 58 -7.66 2.90 -14.48
C THR A 58 -8.07 3.82 -13.33
N PHE A 59 -8.71 3.29 -12.28
CA PHE A 59 -9.18 4.10 -11.15
C PHE A 59 -8.06 4.49 -10.16
N ARG A 60 -6.96 3.74 -10.12
CA ARG A 60 -5.89 3.92 -9.11
C ARG A 60 -4.92 5.06 -9.43
N LEU A 61 -4.62 5.31 -10.70
CA LEU A 61 -3.72 6.41 -11.10
C LEU A 61 -4.34 7.78 -10.76
N GLU A 62 -5.60 7.98 -11.15
CA GLU A 62 -6.37 9.14 -10.74
C GLU A 62 -6.40 9.27 -9.21
N THR A 63 -6.72 8.18 -8.51
CA THR A 63 -6.77 8.19 -7.04
C THR A 63 -5.43 8.64 -6.47
N SER A 64 -4.31 8.15 -6.99
CA SER A 64 -2.97 8.55 -6.53
C SER A 64 -2.71 10.04 -6.72
N LEU A 65 -2.85 10.54 -7.95
CA LEU A 65 -2.55 11.94 -8.27
C LEU A 65 -3.53 12.91 -7.57
N SER A 66 -4.78 12.50 -7.39
CA SER A 66 -5.81 13.29 -6.69
C SER A 66 -5.49 13.52 -5.20
N ARG A 67 -4.67 12.65 -4.58
CA ARG A 67 -4.17 12.83 -3.21
C ARG A 67 -3.18 13.99 -3.10
N ARG A 68 -2.53 14.37 -4.22
CA ARG A 68 -1.55 15.45 -4.24
C ARG A 68 -2.18 16.77 -4.65
N ARG A 69 -2.99 16.77 -5.71
CA ARG A 69 -3.57 17.99 -6.30
C ARG A 69 -4.98 17.73 -6.80
N ASP A 70 -5.75 18.79 -7.00
CA ASP A 70 -7.02 18.67 -7.72
C ASP A 70 -6.75 18.24 -9.16
N LEU A 71 -7.69 17.49 -9.72
CA LEU A 71 -7.74 17.14 -11.14
C LEU A 71 -8.99 17.79 -11.74
N SER A 72 -8.94 18.21 -13.00
CA SER A 72 -10.12 18.60 -13.76
C SER A 72 -10.93 17.36 -14.18
N ALA A 73 -12.14 17.55 -14.71
CA ALA A 73 -12.91 16.43 -15.28
C ALA A 73 -12.19 15.81 -16.49
N GLU A 74 -11.57 16.64 -17.32
CA GLU A 74 -10.77 16.22 -18.47
C GLU A 74 -9.55 15.40 -18.05
N GLU A 75 -8.78 15.89 -17.09
CA GLU A 75 -7.60 15.18 -16.55
C GLU A 75 -7.97 13.81 -15.98
N ARG A 76 -9.10 13.73 -15.26
CA ARG A 76 -9.62 12.45 -14.77
C ARG A 76 -9.95 11.50 -15.91
N THR A 77 -10.58 12.00 -16.98
CA THR A 77 -10.90 11.18 -18.16
C THR A 77 -9.64 10.62 -18.81
N VAL A 78 -8.64 11.47 -19.04
CA VAL A 78 -7.34 11.06 -19.63
C VAL A 78 -6.68 9.96 -18.80
N LEU A 79 -6.57 10.17 -17.49
CA LEU A 79 -5.96 9.20 -16.58
C LEU A 79 -6.78 7.90 -16.52
N ARG A 80 -8.12 7.97 -16.64
CA ARG A 80 -9.00 6.80 -16.64
C ARG A 80 -9.03 6.04 -17.97
N SER A 81 -8.61 6.66 -19.06
CA SER A 81 -8.54 6.03 -20.38
C SER A 81 -7.15 5.49 -20.71
N LEU A 82 -6.15 5.73 -19.85
CA LEU A 82 -4.76 5.34 -20.11
C LEU A 82 -4.65 3.81 -20.24
N PRO A 83 -4.22 3.28 -21.39
CA PRO A 83 -4.09 1.84 -21.56
C PRO A 83 -3.04 1.27 -20.63
N ALA A 84 -3.40 0.19 -19.93
CA ALA A 84 -2.48 -0.51 -19.03
C ALA A 84 -2.69 -2.03 -19.10
N THR A 85 -1.59 -2.77 -18.99
CA THR A 85 -1.62 -4.24 -18.91
C THR A 85 -1.53 -4.65 -17.45
N ARG A 86 -2.59 -5.29 -16.94
CA ARG A 86 -2.62 -5.79 -15.56
C ARG A 86 -1.90 -7.12 -15.42
N ARG A 87 -1.09 -7.25 -14.37
CA ARG A 87 -0.45 -8.51 -13.95
C ARG A 87 -0.54 -8.67 -12.44
N THR A 88 -0.51 -9.93 -11.99
CA THR A 88 -0.50 -10.30 -10.57
C THR A 88 0.80 -11.00 -10.23
N TYR A 89 1.31 -10.74 -9.03
CA TYR A 89 2.56 -11.28 -8.52
C TYR A 89 2.36 -11.90 -7.14
N ALA A 90 3.01 -13.02 -6.89
CA ALA A 90 3.09 -13.66 -5.58
C ALA A 90 4.21 -13.02 -4.72
N ASP A 91 4.21 -13.37 -3.43
CA ASP A 91 5.23 -12.89 -2.49
C ASP A 91 6.65 -13.25 -2.96
N GLY A 92 7.55 -12.26 -2.98
CA GLY A 92 8.94 -12.42 -3.39
C GLY A 92 9.18 -12.47 -4.90
N GLU A 93 8.14 -12.43 -5.74
CA GLU A 93 8.33 -12.35 -7.20
C GLU A 93 8.87 -10.98 -7.62
N ARG A 94 9.74 -10.98 -8.63
CA ARG A 94 10.28 -9.77 -9.22
C ARG A 94 9.28 -9.19 -10.22
N ILE A 95 8.88 -7.95 -9.98
CA ILE A 95 7.98 -7.17 -10.84
C ILE A 95 8.81 -6.50 -11.95
N VAL A 96 9.94 -5.92 -11.55
CA VAL A 96 10.94 -5.30 -12.42
C VAL A 96 12.31 -5.79 -11.98
N GLU A 97 13.20 -6.07 -12.92
CA GLU A 97 14.56 -6.54 -12.64
C GLU A 97 15.59 -5.45 -12.95
N GLU A 98 16.64 -5.35 -12.12
CA GLU A 98 17.80 -4.52 -12.41
C GLU A 98 18.36 -4.84 -13.81
N GLY A 99 18.66 -3.81 -14.60
CA GLY A 99 19.08 -3.99 -15.99
C GLY A 99 18.48 -2.97 -16.95
N THR A 100 18.22 -3.42 -18.18
CA THR A 100 17.55 -2.62 -19.20
C THR A 100 16.21 -2.13 -18.68
N ALA A 101 15.97 -0.83 -18.78
CA ALA A 101 14.71 -0.25 -18.34
C ALA A 101 13.51 -0.86 -19.10
N PRO A 102 12.38 -1.11 -18.42
CA PRO A 102 11.15 -1.54 -19.08
C PRO A 102 10.64 -0.45 -20.04
N ASP A 103 9.89 -0.88 -21.05
CA ASP A 103 9.23 0.02 -22.01
C ASP A 103 7.99 0.69 -21.40
N GLY A 104 8.21 1.53 -20.39
CA GLY A 104 7.17 2.24 -19.66
C GLY A 104 7.38 2.20 -18.15
N SER A 105 6.28 2.27 -17.39
CA SER A 105 6.32 2.24 -15.93
C SER A 105 5.14 1.48 -15.35
N CYS A 106 5.25 1.08 -14.10
CA CYS A 106 4.26 0.27 -13.42
C CYS A 106 3.66 0.97 -12.20
N LEU A 107 2.35 0.81 -12.05
CA LEU A 107 1.53 1.34 -10.97
C LEU A 107 1.11 0.20 -10.05
N LEU A 108 1.36 0.34 -8.75
CA LEU A 108 0.90 -0.62 -7.75
C LEU A 108 -0.59 -0.42 -7.47
N VAL A 109 -1.42 -1.40 -7.83
CA VAL A 109 -2.88 -1.34 -7.70
C VAL A 109 -3.34 -1.84 -6.33
N GLU A 110 -2.74 -2.94 -5.89
CA GLU A 110 -3.03 -3.66 -4.65
C GLU A 110 -1.76 -4.34 -4.17
N GLY A 111 -1.59 -4.43 -2.84
CA GLY A 111 -0.42 -5.02 -2.21
C GLY A 111 0.65 -3.98 -1.84
N MET A 112 1.88 -4.47 -1.66
CA MET A 112 3.06 -3.69 -1.35
C MET A 112 4.25 -4.19 -2.17
N ALA A 113 5.20 -3.33 -2.52
CA ALA A 113 6.41 -3.73 -3.21
C ALA A 113 7.62 -3.01 -2.63
N ILE A 114 8.80 -3.65 -2.64
CA ILE A 114 10.05 -3.02 -2.21
C ILE A 114 10.92 -2.69 -3.42
N ARG A 115 11.60 -1.55 -3.35
CA ARG A 115 12.74 -1.24 -4.22
C ARG A 115 14.01 -1.70 -3.53
N ALA A 116 14.76 -2.56 -4.20
CA ALA A 116 15.91 -3.23 -3.61
C ALA A 116 17.13 -3.14 -4.53
N HIS A 117 18.28 -2.80 -3.95
CA HIS A 117 19.57 -2.74 -4.64
C HIS A 117 20.46 -3.89 -4.20
N ARG A 118 21.34 -4.35 -5.08
CA ARG A 118 22.37 -5.34 -4.75
C ARG A 118 23.70 -4.63 -4.59
N ILE A 119 24.27 -4.70 -3.39
CA ILE A 119 25.60 -4.13 -3.12
C ILE A 119 26.57 -5.27 -2.79
N GLY A 120 27.66 -5.35 -3.55
CA GLY A 120 28.66 -6.40 -3.39
C GLY A 120 28.11 -7.81 -3.68
N ARG A 121 28.60 -8.83 -2.95
CA ARG A 121 28.37 -10.24 -3.30
C ARG A 121 27.02 -10.82 -2.88
N SER A 122 26.23 -10.18 -2.02
CA SER A 122 24.91 -10.74 -1.63
C SER A 122 23.98 -9.81 -0.85
N GLU A 123 24.41 -8.59 -0.47
CA GLU A 123 23.60 -7.80 0.44
C GLU A 123 22.56 -7.00 -0.34
N ARG A 124 21.29 -7.35 -0.11
CA ARG A 124 20.14 -6.63 -0.64
C ARG A 124 19.83 -5.46 0.29
N VAL A 125 19.88 -4.24 -0.23
CA VAL A 125 19.54 -3.03 0.51
C VAL A 125 18.22 -2.49 0.00
N VAL A 126 17.23 -2.38 0.88
CA VAL A 126 15.94 -1.76 0.54
C VAL A 126 16.05 -0.25 0.60
N SER A 127 15.62 0.43 -0.46
CA SER A 127 15.62 1.88 -0.58
C SER A 127 14.24 2.52 -0.55
N ALA A 128 13.19 1.74 -0.79
CA ALA A 128 11.80 2.17 -0.69
C ALA A 128 10.84 1.00 -0.41
N LEU A 129 9.72 1.32 0.23
CA LEU A 129 8.53 0.48 0.30
C LEU A 129 7.37 1.24 -0.37
N HIS A 130 6.78 0.63 -1.39
CA HIS A 130 5.68 1.14 -2.19
C HIS A 130 4.36 0.54 -1.72
N VAL A 131 3.31 1.36 -1.76
CA VAL A 131 1.94 1.00 -1.40
C VAL A 131 0.99 1.28 -2.56
N ALA A 132 -0.22 0.72 -2.51
CA ALA A 132 -1.22 0.90 -3.55
C ALA A 132 -1.50 2.40 -3.88
N GLY A 133 -1.37 2.71 -5.16
CA GLY A 133 -1.42 4.06 -5.73
C GLY A 133 -0.03 4.59 -6.11
N ASP A 134 1.06 4.03 -5.61
CA ASP A 134 2.38 4.51 -6.00
C ASP A 134 2.74 4.05 -7.42
N PHE A 135 3.32 4.96 -8.20
CA PHE A 135 4.19 4.51 -9.27
C PHE A 135 5.45 3.94 -8.64
N VAL A 136 5.76 2.70 -8.97
CA VAL A 136 6.86 1.98 -8.34
C VAL A 136 8.20 2.36 -8.98
N ASP A 137 8.16 2.73 -10.26
CA ASP A 137 9.32 2.99 -11.09
C ASP A 137 9.06 4.11 -12.13
N LEU A 138 8.28 5.16 -11.86
CA LEU A 138 7.96 6.20 -12.89
C LEU A 138 9.19 6.82 -13.59
N HIS A 139 10.35 6.81 -12.94
CA HIS A 139 11.59 7.29 -13.53
C HIS A 139 12.16 6.33 -14.60
N SER A 140 11.78 5.04 -14.59
CA SER A 140 12.20 4.04 -15.59
C SER A 140 11.77 4.43 -17.00
N PHE A 141 10.63 5.11 -17.14
CA PHE A 141 10.16 5.70 -18.39
C PHE A 141 11.20 6.63 -19.06
N LEU A 142 12.05 7.31 -18.28
CA LEU A 142 13.03 8.27 -18.81
C LEU A 142 14.46 7.73 -18.83
N LEU A 143 14.71 6.55 -18.26
CA LEU A 143 16.04 5.97 -18.12
C LEU A 143 16.24 4.84 -19.12
N SER A 144 17.47 4.66 -19.59
CA SER A 144 17.85 3.50 -20.40
C SER A 144 18.17 2.26 -19.56
N HIS A 145 18.48 2.46 -18.27
CA HIS A 145 18.90 1.42 -17.34
C HIS A 145 18.37 1.71 -15.94
N ILE A 146 18.02 0.66 -15.22
CA ILE A 146 17.54 0.71 -13.84
C ILE A 146 18.50 -0.08 -12.94
N ASP A 147 18.82 0.50 -11.79
CA ASP A 147 19.84 0.04 -10.84
C ASP A 147 19.26 -0.74 -9.64
N HIS A 148 18.03 -1.22 -9.77
CA HIS A 148 17.28 -1.86 -8.70
C HIS A 148 16.28 -2.89 -9.21
N ASP A 149 15.98 -3.85 -8.34
CA ASP A 149 14.83 -4.73 -8.48
C ASP A 149 13.60 -4.11 -7.80
N ILE A 150 12.42 -4.38 -8.36
CA ILE A 150 11.14 -4.21 -7.69
C ILE A 150 10.60 -5.58 -7.34
N ILE A 151 10.33 -5.82 -6.06
CA ILE A 151 9.94 -7.14 -5.55
C ILE A 151 8.59 -7.04 -4.83
N ALA A 152 7.67 -7.93 -5.17
CA ALA A 152 6.36 -8.02 -4.52
C ALA A 152 6.50 -8.46 -3.05
N VAL A 153 5.71 -7.84 -2.18
CA VAL A 153 5.60 -8.14 -0.75
C VAL A 153 4.18 -8.58 -0.45
N GLY A 154 4.00 -9.88 -0.30
CA GLY A 154 2.69 -10.53 -0.38
C GLY A 154 2.10 -10.48 -1.81
N PRO A 155 0.86 -10.95 -1.98
CA PRO A 155 0.16 -10.86 -3.26
C PRO A 155 -0.01 -9.42 -3.71
N CYS A 156 0.40 -9.13 -4.94
CA CYS A 156 0.35 -7.79 -5.53
C CYS A 156 -0.34 -7.79 -6.89
N THR A 157 -0.99 -6.69 -7.22
CA THR A 157 -1.53 -6.41 -8.55
C THR A 157 -0.87 -5.15 -9.08
N ILE A 158 -0.35 -5.22 -10.30
CA ILE A 158 0.42 -4.17 -10.96
C ILE A 158 -0.20 -3.87 -12.32
N ASP A 159 -0.36 -2.59 -12.64
CA ASP A 159 -0.75 -2.13 -13.97
C ASP A 159 0.49 -1.54 -14.68
N PHE A 160 0.83 -2.09 -15.85
CA PHE A 160 1.95 -1.63 -16.68
C PHE A 160 1.45 -0.66 -17.74
N VAL A 161 1.96 0.56 -17.73
CA VAL A 161 1.65 1.61 -18.71
C VAL A 161 2.84 1.75 -19.64
N ALA A 162 2.62 1.56 -20.94
CA ALA A 162 3.68 1.67 -21.95
C ALA A 162 4.23 3.11 -22.05
N ALA A 163 5.50 3.26 -22.40
CA ALA A 163 6.17 4.54 -22.52
C ALA A 163 5.43 5.51 -23.46
N GLU A 164 4.99 5.03 -24.62
CA GLU A 164 4.25 5.83 -25.62
C GLU A 164 3.00 6.52 -25.05
N HIS A 165 2.30 5.89 -24.09
CA HIS A 165 1.12 6.46 -23.45
C HIS A 165 1.50 7.55 -22.46
N LEU A 166 2.60 7.36 -21.71
CA LEU A 166 3.14 8.39 -20.82
C LEU A 166 3.71 9.58 -21.60
N GLU A 167 4.33 9.34 -22.75
CA GLU A 167 4.78 10.38 -23.68
C GLU A 167 3.60 11.21 -24.20
N ALA A 168 2.52 10.55 -24.62
CA ALA A 168 1.32 11.25 -25.07
C ALA A 168 0.75 12.13 -23.96
N VAL A 169 0.60 11.59 -22.74
CA VAL A 169 0.10 12.36 -21.58
C VAL A 169 1.01 13.56 -21.27
N THR A 170 2.33 13.36 -21.27
CA THR A 170 3.28 14.42 -20.91
C THR A 170 3.38 15.51 -21.98
N ARG A 171 3.23 15.16 -23.26
CA ARG A 171 3.19 16.09 -24.39
C ARG A 171 1.88 16.88 -24.46
N ASP A 172 0.75 16.19 -24.32
CA ASP A 172 -0.56 16.75 -24.64
C ASP A 172 -1.21 17.41 -23.40
N HIS A 173 -0.79 17.06 -22.18
CA HIS A 173 -1.33 17.58 -20.93
C HIS A 173 -0.25 18.06 -19.95
N SER A 174 0.24 19.29 -20.16
CA SER A 174 1.33 19.87 -19.36
C SER A 174 1.11 19.87 -17.83
N ARG A 175 -0.15 19.98 -17.37
CA ARG A 175 -0.47 19.90 -15.93
C ARG A 175 -0.34 18.47 -15.40
N LEU A 176 -0.77 17.46 -16.16
CA LEU A 176 -0.52 16.05 -15.82
C LEU A 176 0.98 15.73 -15.85
N ALA A 177 1.72 16.26 -16.82
CA ALA A 177 3.18 16.13 -16.88
C ALA A 177 3.85 16.62 -15.59
N ARG A 178 3.44 17.79 -15.08
CA ARG A 178 3.93 18.32 -13.80
C ARG A 178 3.55 17.46 -12.60
N LEU A 179 2.39 16.80 -12.62
CA LEU A 179 1.98 15.87 -11.55
C LEU A 179 2.80 14.57 -11.57
N LEU A 180 3.07 14.03 -12.76
CA LEU A 180 3.98 12.88 -12.91
C LEU A 180 5.38 13.23 -12.41
N TRP A 181 5.90 14.42 -12.75
CA TRP A 181 7.16 14.90 -12.20
C TRP A 181 7.12 15.08 -10.67
N LEU A 182 6.00 15.58 -10.12
CA LEU A 182 5.82 15.68 -8.68
C LEU A 182 5.92 14.32 -7.98
N GLU A 183 5.37 13.24 -8.56
CA GLU A 183 5.49 11.90 -7.97
C GLU A 183 6.96 11.45 -7.86
N THR A 184 7.81 11.74 -8.86
CA THR A 184 9.24 11.39 -8.77
C THR A 184 9.98 12.23 -7.72
N LEU A 185 9.60 13.49 -7.54
CA LEU A 185 10.13 14.35 -6.49
C LEU A 185 9.72 13.89 -5.09
N ILE A 186 8.49 13.37 -4.93
CA ILE A 186 8.00 12.82 -3.67
C ILE A 186 8.73 11.51 -3.34
N ASP A 187 8.92 10.61 -4.30
CA ASP A 187 9.72 9.38 -4.13
C ASP A 187 11.14 9.73 -3.63
N ALA A 188 11.81 10.69 -4.28
CA ALA A 188 13.11 11.19 -3.84
C ALA A 188 13.08 11.85 -2.45
N LYS A 189 11.99 12.53 -2.09
CA LYS A 189 11.81 13.18 -0.78
C LYS A 189 11.65 12.16 0.34
N ILE A 190 10.84 11.12 0.13
CA ILE A 190 10.71 9.98 1.04
C ILE A 190 12.07 9.31 1.24
N HIS A 191 12.78 9.02 0.15
CA HIS A 191 14.10 8.39 0.21
C HIS A 191 15.10 9.20 1.05
N ARG A 192 15.18 10.52 0.87
CA ARG A 192 16.05 11.39 1.69
C ARG A 192 15.63 11.43 3.15
N VAL A 193 14.33 11.38 3.46
CA VAL A 193 13.85 11.29 4.84
C VAL A 193 14.30 9.98 5.47
N TRP A 194 14.24 8.85 4.74
CA TRP A 194 14.74 7.58 5.25
C TRP A 194 16.24 7.62 5.54
N VAL A 195 17.05 8.25 4.68
CA VAL A 195 18.48 8.47 4.93
C VAL A 195 18.71 9.33 6.18
N ALA A 196 17.99 10.45 6.32
CA ALA A 196 18.13 11.33 7.48
C ALA A 196 17.66 10.65 8.79
N ALA A 197 16.51 9.98 8.76
CA ALA A 197 15.98 9.20 9.88
C ALA A 197 16.94 8.07 10.29
N ARG A 198 17.65 7.47 9.33
CA ARG A 198 18.69 6.48 9.60
C ARG A 198 19.86 7.03 10.42
N ALA A 199 20.20 8.30 10.22
CA ALA A 199 21.27 8.96 10.96
C ALA A 199 20.81 9.57 12.30
N ALA A 200 19.59 10.12 12.35
CA ALA A 200 19.14 10.95 13.47
C ALA A 200 18.23 10.23 14.48
N LEU A 201 17.43 9.24 14.07
CA LEU A 201 16.43 8.63 14.96
C LEU A 201 16.95 7.36 15.65
N PRO A 202 16.73 7.20 16.97
CA PRO A 202 16.89 5.93 17.67
C PRO A 202 16.03 4.81 17.07
N GLY A 203 16.39 3.55 17.33
CA GLY A 203 15.74 2.36 16.77
C GLY A 203 14.22 2.34 16.89
N THR A 204 13.70 2.49 18.12
CA THR A 204 12.26 2.47 18.37
C THR A 204 11.53 3.62 17.68
N GLN A 205 12.10 4.83 17.73
CA GLN A 205 11.53 6.00 17.05
C GLN A 205 11.49 5.81 15.54
N ARG A 206 12.53 5.22 14.95
CA ARG A 206 12.61 4.95 13.50
C ARG A 206 11.56 3.93 13.04
N VAL A 207 11.34 2.86 13.81
CA VAL A 207 10.26 1.90 13.52
C VAL A 207 8.90 2.61 13.60
N GLY A 208 8.65 3.41 14.64
CA GLY A 208 7.42 4.18 14.74
C GLY A 208 7.25 5.21 13.63
N HIS A 209 8.33 5.86 13.18
CA HIS A 209 8.32 6.83 12.08
C HIS A 209 7.90 6.16 10.78
N PHE A 210 8.49 5.00 10.48
CA PHE A 210 8.13 4.18 9.34
C PHE A 210 6.66 3.74 9.37
N ILE A 211 6.15 3.32 10.53
CA ILE A 211 4.73 2.96 10.70
C ILE A 211 3.80 4.16 10.51
N CYS A 212 4.15 5.34 11.02
CA CYS A 212 3.41 6.58 10.79
C CYS A 212 3.37 6.94 9.30
N GLU A 213 4.50 6.84 8.60
CA GLU A 213 4.57 7.08 7.15
C GLU A 213 3.61 6.16 6.40
N LEU A 214 3.63 4.85 6.69
CA LEU A 214 2.74 3.89 6.06
C LEU A 214 1.27 4.18 6.37
N HIS A 215 0.95 4.50 7.62
CA HIS A 215 -0.41 4.87 8.00
C HIS A 215 -0.90 6.10 7.22
N ALA A 216 -0.06 7.14 7.08
CA ALA A 216 -0.41 8.34 6.33
C ALA A 216 -0.61 8.06 4.83
N ARG A 217 0.31 7.32 4.20
CA ARG A 217 0.25 6.97 2.77
C ARG A 217 -0.94 6.07 2.45
N LEU A 218 -1.19 5.05 3.28
CA LEU A 218 -2.35 4.14 3.13
C LEU A 218 -3.66 4.85 3.49
N GLY A 219 -3.64 5.80 4.43
CA GLY A 219 -4.79 6.64 4.78
C GLY A 219 -5.23 7.50 3.59
N ALA A 220 -4.28 8.17 2.94
CA ALA A 220 -4.53 8.89 1.69
C ALA A 220 -5.03 7.96 0.57
N ALA A 221 -4.70 6.67 0.64
CA ALA A 221 -5.21 5.65 -0.27
C ALA A 221 -6.62 5.11 0.04
N GLY A 222 -7.22 5.54 1.14
CA GLY A 222 -8.48 4.95 1.63
C GLY A 222 -8.33 3.51 2.10
N LEU A 223 -7.12 3.11 2.50
CA LEU A 223 -6.77 1.75 2.94
C LEU A 223 -6.57 1.64 4.46
N VAL A 224 -6.79 2.73 5.19
CA VAL A 224 -6.91 2.73 6.65
C VAL A 224 -8.38 2.57 7.03
N TYR A 225 -8.65 1.63 7.92
CA TYR A 225 -9.99 1.37 8.46
C TYR A 225 -9.88 1.06 9.96
N ALA A 226 -10.83 1.53 10.77
CA ALA A 226 -10.83 1.32 12.23
C ALA A 226 -9.45 1.64 12.89
N GLY A 227 -8.81 2.73 12.45
CA GLY A 227 -7.51 3.19 12.98
C GLY A 227 -6.31 2.31 12.63
N GLY A 228 -6.39 1.48 11.59
CA GLY A 228 -5.31 0.58 11.21
C GLY A 228 -5.31 0.16 9.74
N PHE A 229 -4.26 -0.55 9.35
CA PHE A 229 -4.02 -1.00 7.97
C PHE A 229 -3.47 -2.43 7.93
N ALA A 230 -3.62 -3.08 6.76
CA ALA A 230 -3.05 -4.40 6.53
C ALA A 230 -1.52 -4.29 6.34
N MET A 231 -0.78 -5.14 7.05
CA MET A 231 0.68 -5.18 7.06
C MET A 231 1.12 -6.58 6.63
N PRO A 232 1.41 -6.81 5.33
CA PRO A 232 1.83 -8.11 4.83
C PRO A 232 3.24 -8.49 5.27
N LEU A 233 4.10 -7.51 5.54
CA LEU A 233 5.40 -7.74 6.18
C LEU A 233 5.19 -8.19 7.62
N ASP A 234 5.98 -9.17 8.06
CA ASP A 234 6.18 -9.42 9.48
C ASP A 234 7.33 -8.54 10.03
N GLN A 235 7.69 -8.75 11.30
CA GLN A 235 8.77 -7.98 11.94
C GLN A 235 10.14 -8.27 11.32
N ARG A 236 10.33 -9.43 10.66
CA ARG A 236 11.56 -9.73 9.92
C ARG A 236 11.61 -8.93 8.62
N GLY A 237 10.50 -8.90 7.88
CA GLY A 237 10.38 -8.08 6.69
C GLY A 237 10.60 -6.59 6.96
N VAL A 238 10.09 -6.06 8.09
CA VAL A 238 10.39 -4.68 8.51
C VAL A 238 11.86 -4.49 8.88
N ALA A 239 12.49 -5.50 9.50
CA ALA A 239 13.92 -5.46 9.79
C ALA A 239 14.75 -5.35 8.50
N ASP A 240 14.41 -6.15 7.48
CA ASP A 240 15.02 -6.08 6.15
C ASP A 240 14.84 -4.70 5.50
N VAL A 241 13.63 -4.15 5.56
CA VAL A 241 13.32 -2.83 4.98
C VAL A 241 14.11 -1.71 5.66
N LEU A 242 14.22 -1.74 6.99
CA LEU A 242 14.88 -0.69 7.76
C LEU A 242 16.40 -0.87 7.87
N GLY A 243 16.93 -2.03 7.48
CA GLY A 243 18.33 -2.40 7.69
C GLY A 243 18.66 -2.63 9.17
N TYR A 244 17.74 -3.25 9.90
CA TYR A 244 17.89 -3.60 11.32
C TYR A 244 17.95 -5.10 11.52
N SER A 245 18.46 -5.52 12.68
CA SER A 245 18.24 -6.90 13.10
C SER A 245 16.80 -7.10 13.55
N VAL A 246 16.26 -8.29 13.34
CA VAL A 246 14.92 -8.69 13.80
C VAL A 246 14.74 -8.42 15.29
N VAL A 247 15.79 -8.63 16.09
CA VAL A 247 15.76 -8.38 17.55
C VAL A 247 15.51 -6.90 17.85
N HIS A 248 16.14 -5.98 17.12
CA HIS A 248 15.90 -4.54 17.30
C HIS A 248 14.45 -4.16 16.95
N VAL A 249 13.90 -4.70 15.87
CA VAL A 249 12.49 -4.45 15.51
C VAL A 249 11.54 -5.04 16.55
N ASN A 250 11.80 -6.25 17.04
CA ASN A 250 10.98 -6.86 18.08
C ASN A 250 10.98 -6.03 19.37
N HIS A 251 12.14 -5.51 19.79
CA HIS A 251 12.25 -4.61 20.94
C HIS A 251 11.46 -3.32 20.70
N ALA A 252 11.63 -2.68 19.55
CA ALA A 252 10.88 -1.48 19.20
C ALA A 252 9.36 -1.70 19.23
N VAL A 253 8.87 -2.79 18.63
CA VAL A 253 7.44 -3.12 18.63
C VAL A 253 6.92 -3.37 20.04
N ARG A 254 7.71 -4.04 20.90
CA ARG A 254 7.35 -4.26 22.31
C ARG A 254 7.27 -2.95 23.08
N ASP A 255 8.23 -2.06 22.89
CA ASP A 255 8.28 -0.78 23.60
C ASP A 255 7.12 0.12 23.15
N LEU A 256 6.84 0.21 21.85
CA LEU A 256 5.68 0.94 21.32
C LEU A 256 4.33 0.37 21.79
N ARG A 257 4.23 -0.95 22.01
CA ARG A 257 3.05 -1.58 22.64
C ARG A 257 2.91 -1.21 24.11
N ALA A 258 4.01 -1.17 24.86
CA ALA A 258 3.99 -0.80 26.27
C ALA A 258 3.50 0.64 26.46
N GLU A 259 3.91 1.54 25.55
CA GLU A 259 3.44 2.93 25.46
C GLU A 259 2.01 3.07 24.88
N ARG A 260 1.36 1.96 24.49
CA ARG A 260 0.03 1.92 23.84
C ARG A 260 -0.06 2.70 22.53
N LEU A 261 1.07 2.88 21.84
CA LEU A 261 1.16 3.60 20.56
C LEU A 261 0.99 2.69 19.35
N LEU A 262 1.21 1.38 19.52
CA LEU A 262 1.17 0.39 18.44
C LEU A 262 0.49 -0.89 18.89
N GLU A 263 -0.43 -1.40 18.09
CA GLU A 263 -0.89 -2.78 18.13
C GLU A 263 -0.58 -3.45 16.80
N TRP A 264 -0.02 -4.67 16.84
CA TRP A 264 0.34 -5.38 15.61
C TRP A 264 0.09 -6.87 15.74
N GLU A 265 -1.01 -7.34 15.19
CA GLU A 265 -1.43 -8.73 15.32
C GLU A 265 -2.01 -9.23 14.00
N ARG A 266 -1.74 -10.51 13.67
CA ARG A 266 -2.36 -11.21 12.53
C ARG A 266 -2.27 -10.44 11.20
N GLY A 267 -1.11 -9.85 10.90
CA GLY A 267 -0.89 -9.11 9.66
C GLY A 267 -1.63 -7.77 9.58
N ARG A 268 -2.01 -7.20 10.73
CA ARG A 268 -2.64 -5.88 10.82
C ARG A 268 -1.93 -5.02 11.85
N VAL A 269 -1.72 -3.75 11.51
CA VAL A 269 -1.24 -2.71 12.41
C VAL A 269 -2.41 -1.79 12.76
N ARG A 270 -2.58 -1.47 14.04
CA ARG A 270 -3.52 -0.47 14.54
C ARG A 270 -2.77 0.54 15.39
N LEU A 271 -3.12 1.81 15.25
CA LEU A 271 -2.53 2.92 15.98
C LEU A 271 -3.59 3.47 16.96
N PRO A 272 -3.53 3.12 18.25
CA PRO A 272 -4.50 3.61 19.23
C PRO A 272 -4.41 5.13 19.43
N ASP A 273 -3.21 5.69 19.33
CA ASP A 273 -2.93 7.13 19.36
C ASP A 273 -1.95 7.49 18.23
N PRO A 274 -2.47 7.75 17.00
CA PRO A 274 -1.63 8.12 15.86
C PRO A 274 -0.81 9.39 16.08
N ASP A 275 -1.39 10.39 16.76
CA ASP A 275 -0.71 11.66 17.04
C ASP A 275 0.37 11.48 18.12
N GLY A 276 0.12 10.63 19.13
CA GLY A 276 1.10 10.22 20.11
C GLY A 276 2.29 9.51 19.48
N LEU A 277 2.03 8.58 18.55
CA LEU A 277 3.11 7.89 17.83
C LEU A 277 3.89 8.88 16.95
N ALA A 278 3.21 9.80 16.27
CA ALA A 278 3.88 10.82 15.45
C ALA A 278 4.82 11.71 16.28
N ARG A 279 4.37 12.17 17.46
CA ARG A 279 5.22 12.93 18.40
C ARG A 279 6.40 12.09 18.92
N TYR A 280 6.15 10.86 19.34
CA TYR A 280 7.17 9.95 19.84
C TYR A 280 8.27 9.68 18.79
N SER A 281 7.87 9.55 17.53
CA SER A 281 8.74 9.17 16.41
C SER A 281 9.26 10.35 15.58
N SER A 282 9.07 11.59 16.05
CA SER A 282 9.44 12.81 15.30
C SER A 282 8.98 12.77 13.84
N PHE A 283 7.74 12.33 13.62
CA PHE A 283 7.14 12.20 12.30
C PHE A 283 6.32 13.45 11.96
N ASP A 284 6.61 14.03 10.80
CA ASP A 284 5.83 15.11 10.18
C ASP A 284 5.45 14.68 8.76
N PRO A 285 4.15 14.54 8.42
CA PRO A 285 3.72 14.11 7.10
C PRO A 285 3.93 15.15 6.00
N ALA A 286 4.40 16.37 6.30
CA ALA A 286 4.62 17.43 5.31
C ALA A 286 5.52 17.00 4.14
N TYR A 287 6.44 16.06 4.38
CA TYR A 287 7.28 15.55 3.30
C TYR A 287 6.55 14.68 2.28
N LEU A 288 5.36 14.19 2.62
CA LEU A 288 4.54 13.37 1.74
C LEU A 288 3.72 14.20 0.74
N GLU A 289 3.64 15.53 0.87
CA GLU A 289 2.88 16.40 -0.06
C GLU A 289 1.42 15.95 -0.24
N LEU A 290 0.85 15.33 0.80
CA LEU A 290 -0.54 14.89 0.82
C LEU A 290 -1.45 16.10 1.04
N ARG A 291 -2.54 16.15 0.29
CA ARG A 291 -3.62 17.10 0.59
C ARG A 291 -4.18 16.75 1.96
N LYS A 292 -4.44 17.76 2.77
CA LYS A 292 -5.33 17.62 3.92
C LYS A 292 -6.66 17.12 3.36
N GLY A 293 -7.02 15.89 3.70
CA GLY A 293 -8.34 15.36 3.34
C GLY A 293 -9.39 16.33 3.87
N ALA A 294 -10.45 16.56 3.09
CA ALA A 294 -11.66 17.15 3.64
C ALA A 294 -12.00 16.33 4.89
N GLU A 295 -11.94 16.99 6.04
CA GLU A 295 -12.28 16.39 7.34
C GLU A 295 -13.58 15.64 7.17
N SER A 296 -13.61 14.41 7.67
CA SER A 296 -14.83 13.63 7.84
C SER A 296 -15.72 14.44 8.78
N THR A 297 -16.50 15.34 8.19
CA THR A 297 -17.50 16.12 8.89
C THR A 297 -18.66 15.16 9.13
N GLU A 298 -18.92 14.94 10.42
CA GLU A 298 -20.08 14.29 11.07
C GLU A 298 -20.12 12.75 11.12
#